data_AF-A0A7L7SW18-F1
#
_entry.id   AF-A0A7L7SW18-F1
#
_cell.length_a   1.000
_cell.length_b   1.000
_cell.length_c   1.000
_cell.angle_alpha   90.00
_cell.angle_beta   90.00
_cell.angle_gamma   90.00
#
_symmetry.space_group_name_H-M   'P 1'
#
loop_
_entity.id
_entity.type
_entity.pdbx_description
1 polymer ?
#
loop_
_entity_poly.entity_id
_entity_poly.type
_entity_poly.pdbx_seq_one_letter_code
_entity_poly.pdbx_strand_id
1 'polypeptide(L)'
;DPDRLLIGAKLNMAWWAADDYYADDSELGADPMLLPPRLLLAMTAMDPPPPAGEFTPPLEEAIAEERVLVALGKGIDYLGQYATPEQVQRTCYATFSMFVSWSAYAAWRYTDEYPPAWKYLAARQHDSF
;
A
#
# COMPACT_ATOMS: atom_id res chain seq x y z
N ASP A 1 -23.32 12.07 0.79
CA ASP A 1 -22.55 13.21 0.29
C ASP A 1 -21.53 12.69 -0.71
N PRO A 2 -21.54 13.13 -1.99
CA PRO A 2 -20.71 12.58 -3.06
C PRO A 2 -19.20 12.61 -2.77
N ASP A 3 -18.72 13.67 -2.12
CA ASP A 3 -17.32 13.81 -1.76
C ASP A 3 -16.84 12.71 -0.81
N ARG A 4 -17.64 12.42 0.22
CA ARG A 4 -17.34 11.32 1.16
C ARG A 4 -17.41 9.94 0.50
N LEU A 5 -18.25 9.75 -0.52
CA LEU A 5 -18.26 8.51 -1.30
C LEU A 5 -16.99 8.37 -2.15
N LEU A 6 -16.47 9.48 -2.67
CA LEU A 6 -15.27 9.51 -3.50
C LEU A 6 -14.01 9.09 -2.73
N ILE A 7 -13.98 9.22 -1.40
CA ILE A 7 -12.90 8.71 -0.53
C ILE A 7 -12.67 7.21 -0.78
N GLY A 8 -13.74 6.42 -0.66
CA GLY A 8 -13.68 4.97 -0.84
C GLY A 8 -13.25 4.60 -2.26
N ALA A 9 -13.79 5.29 -3.27
CA ALA A 9 -13.43 5.04 -4.66
C ALA A 9 -11.95 5.35 -4.98
N LYS A 10 -11.41 6.46 -4.46
CA LYS A 10 -10.00 6.84 -4.65
C LYS A 10 -9.04 5.85 -4.01
N LEU A 11 -9.30 5.50 -2.75
CA LEU A 11 -8.46 4.56 -2.01
C LEU A 11 -8.53 3.16 -2.61
N ASN A 12 -9.74 2.69 -2.96
CA ASN A 12 -9.92 1.38 -3.59
C ASN A 12 -9.17 1.31 -4.92
N MET A 13 -9.29 2.32 -5.79
CA MET A 13 -8.53 2.38 -7.05
C MET A 13 -7.01 2.33 -6.81
N ALA A 14 -6.51 3.08 -5.82
CA ALA A 14 -5.08 3.07 -5.49
C ALA A 14 -4.60 1.71 -4.95
N TRP A 15 -5.41 1.02 -4.15
CA TRP A 15 -5.10 -0.33 -3.67
C TRP A 15 -5.08 -1.37 -4.79
N TRP A 16 -6.06 -1.35 -5.70
CA TRP A 16 -6.05 -2.22 -6.89
C TRP A 16 -4.83 -1.95 -7.77
N ALA A 17 -4.48 -0.68 -7.99
CA ALA A 17 -3.28 -0.35 -8.73
C ALA A 17 -2.00 -0.87 -8.03
N ALA A 18 -1.94 -0.85 -6.71
CA ALA A 18 -0.82 -1.46 -5.99
C ALA A 18 -0.79 -2.99 -6.12
N ASP A 19 -1.95 -3.64 -6.06
CA ASP A 19 -2.08 -5.09 -6.20
C ASP A 19 -1.61 -5.54 -7.60
N ASP A 20 -2.18 -4.94 -8.65
CA ASP A 20 -1.87 -5.26 -10.04
C ASP A 20 -0.38 -5.05 -10.36
N TYR A 21 0.15 -3.84 -10.10
CA TYR A 21 1.51 -3.47 -10.54
C TYR A 21 2.61 -4.01 -9.63
N TYR A 22 2.33 -4.32 -8.36
CA TYR A 22 3.36 -4.75 -7.43
C TYR A 22 3.25 -6.23 -7.05
N ALA A 23 2.05 -6.78 -6.86
CA ALA A 23 1.85 -8.06 -6.18
C ALA A 23 1.37 -9.21 -7.08
N ASP A 24 0.54 -8.95 -8.09
CA ASP A 24 -0.15 -10.00 -8.84
C ASP A 24 0.30 -10.13 -10.30
N ASP A 25 0.35 -9.04 -11.07
CA ASP A 25 0.55 -9.11 -12.52
C ASP A 25 2.03 -8.98 -12.94
N SER A 26 2.66 -10.11 -13.23
CA SER A 26 4.05 -10.16 -13.72
C SER A 26 4.23 -9.49 -15.09
N GLU A 27 3.19 -9.39 -15.94
CA GLU A 27 3.27 -8.65 -17.21
C GLU A 27 3.33 -7.14 -16.97
N LEU A 28 2.77 -6.67 -15.86
CA LEU A 28 2.84 -5.27 -15.40
C LEU A 28 4.05 -4.97 -14.50
N GLY A 29 4.88 -5.99 -14.22
CA GLY A 29 6.14 -5.85 -13.49
C GLY A 29 6.10 -6.31 -12.04
N ALA A 30 5.09 -7.06 -11.61
CA ALA A 30 5.06 -7.69 -10.30
C ALA A 30 6.19 -8.74 -10.18
N ASP A 31 7.06 -8.52 -9.20
CA ASP A 31 8.18 -9.40 -8.86
C ASP A 31 8.16 -9.65 -7.34
N PRO A 32 8.01 -10.91 -6.88
CA PRO A 32 8.01 -11.26 -5.47
C PRO A 32 9.24 -10.74 -4.69
N MET A 33 10.40 -10.63 -5.34
CA MET A 33 11.62 -10.10 -4.71
C MET A 33 11.58 -8.58 -4.52
N LEU A 34 10.88 -7.86 -5.40
CA LEU A 34 10.76 -6.41 -5.37
C LEU A 34 9.52 -5.92 -4.61
N LEU A 35 8.59 -6.81 -4.29
CA LEU A 35 7.35 -6.43 -3.61
C LEU A 35 7.61 -5.76 -2.25
N PRO A 36 8.36 -6.34 -1.28
CA PRO A 36 8.56 -5.70 0.01
C PRO A 36 9.17 -4.27 -0.04
N PRO A 37 10.25 -4.00 -0.82
CA PRO A 37 10.77 -2.64 -0.91
C PRO A 37 9.81 -1.66 -1.62
N ARG A 38 9.01 -2.11 -2.59
CA ARG A 38 7.96 -1.28 -3.21
C ARG A 38 6.85 -0.94 -2.20
N LEU A 39 6.42 -1.91 -1.41
CA LEU A 39 5.43 -1.69 -0.36
C LEU A 39 5.93 -0.74 0.73
N LEU A 40 7.24 -0.72 1.03
CA LEU A 40 7.82 0.29 1.91
C LEU A 40 7.64 1.72 1.37
N LEU A 41 7.86 1.94 0.07
CA LEU A 41 7.59 3.23 -0.56
C LEU A 41 6.09 3.55 -0.61
N ALA A 42 5.24 2.55 -0.83
CA ALA A 42 3.78 2.71 -0.74
C ALA A 42 3.33 3.16 0.66
N MET A 43 3.90 2.56 1.72
CA MET A 43 3.67 3.01 3.10
C MET A 43 4.14 4.45 3.30
N THR A 44 5.31 4.80 2.77
CA THR A 44 5.89 6.14 2.88
C THR A 44 5.05 7.20 2.15
N ALA A 45 4.44 6.86 1.02
CA ALA A 45 3.53 7.75 0.30
C ALA A 45 2.24 8.05 1.09
N MET A 46 1.79 7.10 1.93
CA MET A 46 0.59 7.24 2.76
C MET A 46 0.88 7.91 4.12
N ASP A 47 2.04 7.66 4.70
CA ASP A 47 2.48 8.16 6.01
C ASP A 47 3.94 8.63 5.90
N PRO A 48 4.18 9.83 5.36
CA PRO A 48 5.52 10.32 5.08
C PRO A 48 6.29 10.63 6.38
N PRO A 49 7.63 10.45 6.38
CA PRO A 49 8.44 10.86 7.51
C PRO A 49 8.40 12.39 7.69
N PRO A 50 8.72 12.90 8.89
CA PRO A 50 8.94 14.32 9.08
C PRO A 50 10.01 14.87 8.13
N PRO A 51 9.96 16.16 7.75
CA PRO A 51 10.98 16.77 6.91
C PRO A 51 12.40 16.57 7.47
N ALA A 52 13.32 16.14 6.61
CA ALA A 52 14.69 15.75 6.96
C ALA A 52 15.74 16.52 6.14
N GLY A 53 15.44 17.77 5.78
CA GLY A 53 16.36 18.63 5.04
C GLY A 53 16.65 18.10 3.64
N GLU A 54 17.93 17.91 3.30
CA GLU A 54 18.37 17.46 1.97
C GLU A 54 17.87 16.07 1.57
N PHE A 55 17.40 15.27 2.52
CA PHE A 55 16.86 13.93 2.27
C PHE A 55 15.37 13.91 1.89
N THR A 56 14.63 15.02 2.12
CA THR A 56 13.21 15.09 1.77
C THR A 56 13.00 15.14 0.24
N PRO A 57 13.67 16.01 -0.53
CA PRO A 57 13.40 16.14 -1.96
C PRO A 57 13.61 14.85 -2.77
N PRO A 58 14.69 14.06 -2.56
CA PRO A 58 14.86 12.80 -3.28
C PRO A 58 13.74 11.78 -3.02
N LEU A 59 13.20 11.75 -1.79
CA LEU A 59 12.08 10.89 -1.45
C LEU A 59 10.80 11.35 -2.15
N GLU A 60 10.53 12.66 -2.13
CA GLU A 60 9.36 13.24 -2.82
C GLU A 60 9.43 13.02 -4.33
N GLU A 61 10.61 13.13 -4.94
CA GLU A 61 10.85 12.84 -6.36
C GLU A 61 10.57 11.37 -6.69
N ALA A 62 11.11 10.43 -5.90
CA ALA A 62 10.85 9.00 -6.07
C ALA A 62 9.35 8.66 -5.96
N ILE A 63 8.63 9.30 -5.02
CA ILE A 63 7.17 9.13 -4.90
C ILE A 63 6.44 9.70 -6.12
N ALA A 64 6.88 10.87 -6.63
CA ALA A 64 6.23 11.55 -7.75
C ALA A 64 6.40 10.83 -9.09
N GLU A 65 7.47 10.04 -9.25
CA GLU A 65 7.74 9.27 -10.47
C GLU A 65 6.82 8.04 -10.63
N GLU A 66 6.25 7.53 -9.53
CA GLU A 66 5.41 6.33 -9.55
C GLU A 66 3.92 6.65 -9.35
N ARG A 67 3.10 6.30 -10.35
CA ARG A 67 1.66 6.61 -10.34
C ARG A 67 0.89 5.96 -9.20
N VAL A 68 1.29 4.75 -8.78
CA VAL A 68 0.66 4.05 -7.65
C VAL A 68 0.93 4.81 -6.35
N LEU A 69 2.18 5.24 -6.12
CA LEU A 69 2.57 6.02 -4.94
C LEU A 69 1.83 7.37 -4.90
N VAL A 70 1.77 8.07 -6.04
CA VAL A 70 0.98 9.30 -6.18
C VAL A 70 -0.50 9.06 -5.86
N ALA A 71 -1.10 7.97 -6.36
CA ALA A 71 -2.51 7.67 -6.13
C ALA A 71 -2.80 7.40 -4.65
N LEU A 72 -1.94 6.63 -3.96
CA LEU A 72 -2.05 6.34 -2.54
C LEU A 72 -1.95 7.62 -1.69
N GLY A 73 -0.91 8.43 -1.93
CA GLY A 73 -0.72 9.70 -1.22
C GLY A 73 -1.88 10.66 -1.46
N LYS A 74 -2.35 10.79 -2.70
CA LYS A 74 -3.53 11.62 -3.03
C LYS A 74 -4.83 11.09 -2.43
N GLY A 75 -4.94 9.77 -2.24
CA GLY A 75 -6.05 9.15 -1.52
C GLY A 75 -6.08 9.56 -0.05
N ILE A 76 -4.92 9.55 0.61
CA ILE A 76 -4.77 10.00 2.00
C ILE A 76 -4.99 11.51 2.14
N ASP A 77 -4.42 12.33 1.24
CA ASP A 77 -4.67 13.77 1.19
C ASP A 77 -6.18 14.08 1.12
N TYR A 78 -6.90 13.32 0.29
CA TYR A 78 -8.35 13.51 0.12
C TYR A 78 -9.14 13.03 1.34
N LEU A 79 -8.77 11.89 1.95
CA LEU A 79 -9.36 11.42 3.20
C LEU A 79 -9.19 12.45 4.32
N GLY A 80 -8.00 13.05 4.45
CA GLY A 80 -7.67 14.03 5.49
C GLY A 80 -8.52 15.31 5.46
N GLN A 81 -9.17 15.62 4.34
CA GLN A 81 -10.11 16.75 4.24
C GLN A 81 -11.44 16.49 4.99
N TYR A 82 -11.78 15.23 5.27
CA TYR A 82 -13.07 14.84 5.85
C TYR A 82 -12.94 13.99 7.12
N ALA A 83 -11.75 13.46 7.41
CA ALA A 83 -11.50 12.52 8.49
C ALA A 83 -10.65 13.15 9.61
N THR A 84 -10.73 12.59 10.82
CA THR A 84 -9.83 12.96 11.92
C THR A 84 -8.44 12.35 11.71
N PRO A 85 -7.38 12.87 12.35
CA PRO A 85 -6.05 12.26 12.30
C PRO A 85 -6.04 10.78 12.70
N GLU A 86 -6.85 10.39 13.68
CA GLU A 86 -6.98 9.00 14.12
C GLU A 86 -7.60 8.10 13.04
N GLN A 87 -8.56 8.62 12.27
CA GLN A 87 -9.19 7.90 11.17
C GLN A 87 -8.22 7.76 9.97
N VAL A 88 -7.44 8.79 9.68
CA VAL A 88 -6.38 8.73 8.67
C VAL A 88 -5.37 7.65 9.06
N GLN A 89 -4.83 7.70 10.27
CA GLN A 89 -3.84 6.72 10.68
C GLN A 89 -4.40 5.30 10.81
N ARG A 90 -5.66 5.14 11.23
CA ARG A 90 -6.30 3.82 11.19
C ARG A 90 -6.38 3.26 9.77
N THR A 91 -6.58 4.10 8.77
CA THR A 91 -6.62 3.70 7.35
C THR A 91 -5.22 3.29 6.88
N CYS A 92 -4.19 4.07 7.21
CA CYS A 92 -2.80 3.71 6.93
C CYS A 92 -2.43 2.38 7.60
N TYR A 93 -2.66 2.24 8.91
CA TYR A 93 -2.35 1.02 9.67
C TYR A 93 -3.05 -0.24 9.14
N ALA A 94 -4.33 -0.13 8.76
CA ALA A 94 -5.04 -1.24 8.14
C ALA A 94 -4.39 -1.65 6.80
N THR A 95 -4.03 -0.66 5.98
CA THR A 95 -3.33 -0.88 4.70
C THR A 95 -1.95 -1.51 4.92
N PHE A 96 -1.21 -1.07 5.94
CA PHE A 96 0.13 -1.58 6.23
C PHE A 96 0.08 -3.04 6.69
N SER A 97 -0.96 -3.40 7.44
CA SER A 97 -1.21 -4.80 7.85
C SER A 97 -1.49 -5.69 6.62
N MET A 98 -2.23 -5.18 5.64
CA MET A 98 -2.43 -5.85 4.34
C MET A 98 -1.10 -6.04 3.60
N PHE A 99 -0.26 -5.02 3.52
CA PHE A 99 1.06 -5.10 2.86
C PHE A 99 2.03 -6.10 3.50
N VAL A 100 1.98 -6.28 4.83
CA VAL A 100 2.72 -7.34 5.52
C VAL A 100 2.26 -8.72 5.03
N SER A 101 0.96 -8.89 4.79
CA SER A 101 0.40 -10.16 4.31
C SER A 101 0.75 -10.44 2.85
N TRP A 102 0.75 -9.40 2.00
CA TRP A 102 1.26 -9.49 0.63
C TRP A 102 2.73 -9.91 0.59
N SER A 103 3.55 -9.37 1.49
CA SER A 103 4.96 -9.79 1.63
C SER A 103 5.09 -11.26 2.04
N ALA A 104 4.21 -11.77 2.90
CA ALA A 104 4.18 -13.19 3.26
C ALA A 104 3.79 -14.08 2.06
N TYR A 105 2.79 -13.67 1.27
CA TYR A 105 2.42 -14.39 0.04
C TYR A 105 3.55 -14.40 -1.00
N ALA A 106 4.20 -13.26 -1.21
CA ALA A 106 5.36 -13.18 -2.09
C ALA A 106 6.49 -14.10 -1.63
N ALA A 107 6.77 -14.15 -0.32
CA ALA A 107 7.77 -15.06 0.23
C ALA A 107 7.40 -16.53 -0.03
N TRP A 108 6.17 -16.95 0.26
CA TRP A 108 5.72 -18.32 -0.01
C TRP A 108 5.78 -18.69 -1.50
N ARG A 109 5.37 -17.76 -2.38
CA ARG A 109 5.47 -17.92 -3.84
C ARG A 109 6.92 -18.05 -4.28
N TYR A 110 7.82 -17.24 -3.73
CA TYR A 110 9.25 -17.26 -4.05
C TYR A 110 9.95 -18.55 -3.60
N THR A 111 9.57 -19.09 -2.43
CA THR A 111 10.17 -20.31 -1.87
C THR A 111 9.44 -21.59 -2.25
N ASP A 112 8.40 -21.52 -3.09
CA ASP A 112 7.50 -22.64 -3.41
C ASP A 112 6.91 -23.32 -2.15
N GLU A 113 6.63 -22.53 -1.10
CA GLU A 113 6.04 -23.01 0.16
C GLU A 113 4.51 -22.97 0.08
N TYR A 114 3.86 -24.10 0.37
CA TYR A 114 2.42 -24.15 0.60
C TYR A 114 2.13 -24.19 2.11
N PRO A 115 1.72 -23.06 2.72
CA PRO A 115 1.50 -23.00 4.16
C PRO A 115 0.29 -23.87 4.58
N PRO A 116 0.28 -24.41 5.81
CA PRO A 116 -0.92 -25.05 6.35
C PRO A 116 -2.07 -24.04 6.47
N ALA A 117 -3.30 -24.53 6.43
CA ALA A 117 -4.51 -23.70 6.37
C ALA A 117 -4.57 -22.61 7.45
N TRP A 118 -4.15 -22.90 8.69
CA TRP A 118 -4.15 -21.90 9.77
C TRP A 118 -3.17 -20.74 9.51
N LYS A 119 -2.01 -21.01 8.89
CA LYS A 119 -0.99 -20.00 8.55
C LYS A 119 -1.45 -19.15 7.37
N TYR A 120 -2.09 -19.77 6.38
CA TYR A 120 -2.77 -19.05 5.30
C TYR A 120 -3.88 -18.14 5.84
N LEU A 121 -4.76 -18.64 6.70
CA LEU A 121 -5.85 -17.85 7.29
C LEU A 121 -5.33 -16.68 8.14
N ALA A 122 -4.21 -16.85 8.84
CA ALA A 122 -3.58 -15.77 9.60
C ALA A 122 -3.12 -14.61 8.68
N ALA A 123 -2.53 -14.90 7.51
CA ALA A 123 -2.21 -13.87 6.52
C ALA A 123 -3.49 -13.29 5.88
N ARG A 124 -4.45 -14.15 5.52
CA ARG A 124 -5.67 -13.76 4.82
C ARG A 124 -6.59 -12.86 5.62
N GLN A 125 -6.51 -12.90 6.94
CA GLN A 125 -7.24 -12.00 7.84
C GLN A 125 -6.88 -10.52 7.62
N HIS A 126 -5.63 -10.24 7.26
CA HIS A 126 -5.12 -8.89 7.09
C HIS A 126 -5.11 -8.44 5.63
N ASP A 127 -5.02 -9.39 4.70
CA ASP A 127 -5.31 -9.17 3.28
C ASP A 127 -6.84 -9.12 3.03
N SER A 128 -7.56 -8.23 3.71
CA SER A 128 -9.02 -8.13 3.62
C SER A 128 -9.46 -6.74 3.24
N PHE A 129 -10.56 -6.68 2.46
CA PHE A 129 -11.32 -5.47 2.18
C PHE A 129 -12.09 -4.99 3.42
#